data_AF-A0A535V3P0-F1
#
_entry.id   AF-A0A535V3P0-F1
#
_cell.length_a   1.000
_cell.length_b   1.000
_cell.length_c   1.000
_cell.angle_alpha   90.00
_cell.angle_beta   90.00
_cell.angle_gamma   90.00
#
_symmetry.space_group_name_H-M   'P 1'
#
loop_
_entity.id
_entity.type
_entity.pdbx_description
1 polymer ?
#
loop_
_entity_poly.entity_id
_entity_poly.type
_entity_poly.pdbx_seq_one_letter_code
_entity_poly.pdbx_strand_id
1 'polypeptide(L)'
;MFSAYLRTTTTWERSLWQDRSAVRRGTGAGADTWSPGLVSRDIGRDNMMQNDTPQITPATPLHELVLRLMNDTAPGQAFFRWFGKTRGSLQLRRWRSSLQTIPWTPLQRPIAEATVALVTTGGVHLHADSPFDVQNDASFRRIPRAATAADLCITHDKYDRRDATEDINLVFPLQRLRELETEGIIGRVAELHYGFGYVRNLDDLLAQAREVGRRLKQARVDLALLVPA
;
A
#
# COMPACT_ATOMS: atom_id res chain seq x y z
N MET A 1 -2.04 44.83 -22.53
CA MET A 1 -3.06 45.15 -23.55
C MET A 1 -3.47 43.82 -24.19
N PHE A 2 -4.75 43.44 -24.07
CA PHE A 2 -5.42 42.18 -24.52
C PHE A 2 -4.96 40.88 -23.82
N SER A 3 -5.71 40.21 -22.93
CA SER A 3 -7.15 39.89 -22.76
C SER A 3 -7.71 38.84 -23.73
N ALA A 4 -8.17 37.73 -23.11
CA ALA A 4 -9.28 36.84 -23.47
C ALA A 4 -9.06 35.85 -24.63
N TYR A 5 -9.59 34.63 -24.67
CA TYR A 5 -10.66 33.91 -23.95
C TYR A 5 -10.40 32.41 -24.26
N LEU A 6 -10.66 31.43 -23.39
CA LEU A 6 -11.91 30.64 -23.46
C LEU A 6 -11.99 29.74 -22.22
N ARG A 7 -13.04 29.98 -21.42
CA ARG A 7 -13.68 28.98 -20.56
C ARG A 7 -14.56 28.10 -21.43
N THR A 8 -14.56 26.80 -21.19
CA THR A 8 -15.78 25.98 -21.29
C THR A 8 -15.85 25.06 -20.07
N THR A 9 -17.05 25.01 -19.50
CA THR A 9 -17.47 24.29 -18.30
C THR A 9 -18.32 23.09 -18.72
N THR A 10 -18.11 21.94 -18.07
CA THR A 10 -19.11 20.86 -17.91
C THR A 10 -18.66 20.08 -16.67
N THR A 11 -19.26 20.07 -15.48
CA THR A 11 -20.66 19.88 -15.02
C THR A 11 -21.18 18.44 -15.10
N TRP A 12 -20.44 17.45 -14.58
CA TRP A 12 -20.88 16.09 -14.22
C TRP A 12 -19.87 15.60 -13.15
N GLU A 13 -20.16 15.02 -11.98
CA GLU A 13 -21.36 14.38 -11.44
C GLU A 13 -21.25 14.42 -9.90
N ARG A 14 -22.18 15.13 -9.24
CA ARG A 14 -22.23 15.32 -7.77
C ARG A 14 -23.45 14.58 -7.17
N SER A 15 -23.84 13.44 -7.74
CA SER A 15 -25.12 12.76 -7.45
C SER A 15 -25.04 11.38 -6.77
N LEU A 16 -23.89 10.94 -6.25
CA LEU A 16 -23.77 9.60 -5.64
C LEU A 16 -23.78 9.55 -4.10
N TRP A 17 -24.07 10.66 -3.41
CA TRP A 17 -24.05 10.72 -1.93
C TRP A 17 -25.33 11.25 -1.29
N GLN A 18 -26.49 10.94 -1.87
CA GLN A 18 -27.78 11.11 -1.19
C GLN A 18 -28.72 9.96 -1.59
N ASP A 19 -28.66 8.85 -0.85
CA ASP A 19 -29.84 8.07 -0.41
C ASP A 19 -29.38 6.71 0.14
N ARG A 20 -29.37 6.59 1.47
CA ARG A 20 -29.73 5.36 2.20
C ARG A 20 -29.72 5.60 3.71
N SER A 21 -30.73 6.32 4.17
CA SER A 21 -31.10 6.42 5.59
C SER A 21 -32.55 5.98 5.77
N ALA A 22 -32.85 4.69 5.60
CA ALA A 22 -33.94 3.98 6.28
C ALA A 22 -34.15 2.57 5.72
N VAL A 23 -33.79 1.53 6.50
CA VAL A 23 -34.65 0.34 6.63
C VAL A 23 -34.65 -0.10 8.09
N ARG A 24 -35.86 -0.25 8.62
CA ARG A 24 -36.22 -0.55 10.02
C ARG A 24 -35.90 -1.99 10.43
N ARG A 25 -35.56 -2.10 11.72
CA ARG A 25 -36.02 -3.06 12.74
C ARG A 25 -36.98 -4.18 12.27
N GLY A 26 -36.57 -5.42 12.49
CA GLY A 26 -37.42 -6.61 12.63
C GLY A 26 -36.90 -7.48 13.78
N THR A 27 -37.76 -7.76 14.75
CA THR A 27 -37.57 -8.54 15.97
C THR A 27 -38.02 -10.00 15.82
N GLY A 28 -37.39 -10.92 16.57
CA GLY A 28 -37.87 -12.30 16.84
C GLY A 28 -36.72 -13.31 16.77
N ALA A 29 -36.05 -13.66 17.88
CA ALA A 29 -36.43 -14.61 18.93
C ALA A 29 -36.54 -16.07 18.45
N GLY A 30 -35.59 -16.91 18.89
CA GLY A 30 -35.54 -18.35 18.68
C GLY A 30 -34.23 -18.90 19.23
N ALA A 31 -34.22 -19.24 20.52
CA ALA A 31 -33.11 -19.87 21.22
C ALA A 31 -32.95 -21.33 20.78
N ASP A 32 -31.71 -21.83 20.75
CA ASP A 32 -31.41 -23.21 21.14
C ASP A 32 -29.98 -23.28 21.69
N THR A 33 -29.91 -23.89 22.87
CA THR A 33 -28.81 -23.93 23.82
C THR A 33 -27.83 -25.08 23.54
N TRP A 34 -26.52 -24.82 23.68
CA TRP A 34 -25.54 -25.84 24.07
C TRP A 34 -24.46 -25.21 24.97
N SER A 35 -24.19 -25.84 26.12
CA SER A 35 -23.31 -25.35 27.19
C SER A 35 -21.90 -25.98 27.15
N PRO A 36 -20.90 -25.38 27.81
CA PRO A 36 -19.51 -25.37 27.36
C PRO A 36 -18.55 -26.33 28.12
N GLY A 37 -17.44 -26.70 27.47
CA GLY A 37 -16.37 -27.50 28.05
C GLY A 37 -14.99 -27.20 27.44
N LEU A 38 -14.40 -26.10 27.91
CA LEU A 38 -12.97 -25.80 28.14
C LEU A 38 -11.89 -25.87 27.02
N VAL A 39 -11.25 -24.69 26.87
CA VAL A 39 -9.91 -24.32 26.39
C VAL A 39 -9.71 -24.16 24.88
N SER A 40 -10.30 -23.09 24.33
CA SER A 40 -9.67 -22.34 23.23
C SER A 40 -9.23 -21.00 23.80
N ARG A 41 -7.92 -20.71 23.77
CA ARG A 41 -7.41 -19.37 24.07
C ARG A 41 -7.94 -18.45 22.97
N ASP A 42 -8.80 -17.52 23.34
CA ASP A 42 -9.18 -16.36 22.54
C ASP A 42 -7.92 -15.58 22.14
N ILE A 43 -7.37 -15.88 20.97
CA ILE A 43 -6.52 -14.95 20.23
C ILE A 43 -7.52 -14.14 19.40
N GLY A 44 -8.03 -13.12 20.06
CA GLY A 44 -9.24 -12.40 19.69
C GLY A 44 -9.19 -11.78 18.29
N ARG A 45 -10.40 -11.64 17.74
CA ARG A 45 -10.81 -10.78 16.62
C ARG A 45 -10.47 -9.28 16.83
N ASP A 46 -9.69 -8.95 17.84
CA ASP A 46 -9.50 -7.59 18.37
C ASP A 46 -8.41 -6.81 17.61
N ASN A 47 -7.59 -7.48 16.79
CA ASN A 47 -6.56 -6.81 15.99
C ASN A 47 -7.05 -6.28 14.62
N MET A 48 -8.31 -6.57 14.22
CA MET A 48 -8.82 -6.13 12.91
C MET A 48 -9.24 -4.65 12.86
N MET A 49 -9.46 -3.98 14.00
CA MET A 49 -10.08 -2.63 14.08
C MET A 49 -9.15 -1.52 14.63
N GLN A 50 -7.84 -1.60 14.43
CA GLN A 50 -6.89 -0.72 15.14
C GLN A 50 -6.80 0.73 14.65
N ASN A 51 -7.48 1.13 13.58
CA ASN A 51 -7.30 2.45 12.95
C ASN A 51 -8.58 3.31 12.87
N ASP A 52 -9.52 3.20 13.81
CA ASP A 52 -10.80 3.92 13.68
C ASP A 52 -10.70 5.45 13.79
N THR A 53 -9.59 5.99 14.32
CA THR A 53 -9.39 7.45 14.47
C THR A 53 -8.02 7.90 13.95
N PRO A 54 -7.95 8.98 13.14
CA PRO A 54 -6.68 9.62 12.82
C PRO A 54 -6.01 10.05 14.12
N GLN A 55 -4.85 9.48 14.44
CA GLN A 55 -4.04 10.00 15.54
C GLN A 55 -3.31 11.24 15.04
N ILE A 56 -3.90 12.41 15.30
CA ILE A 56 -3.19 13.68 15.18
C ILE A 56 -2.14 13.67 16.30
N THR A 57 -0.86 13.69 15.95
CA THR A 57 0.22 13.88 16.93
C THR A 57 -0.07 15.18 17.68
N PRO A 58 -0.38 15.14 19.00
CA PRO A 58 -0.71 16.35 19.73
C PRO A 58 0.54 17.22 19.82
N ALA A 59 0.59 18.28 19.02
CA ALA A 59 1.59 19.32 19.16
C ALA A 59 1.17 20.20 20.34
N THR A 60 1.98 20.24 21.40
CA THR A 60 1.77 21.22 22.47
C THR A 60 1.92 22.64 21.91
N PRO A 61 1.31 23.68 22.51
CA PRO A 61 1.43 25.06 22.01
C PRO A 61 2.89 25.52 21.86
N LEU A 62 3.78 25.00 22.73
CA LEU A 62 5.21 25.22 22.64
C LEU A 62 5.85 24.47 21.47
N HIS A 63 5.43 23.23 21.19
CA HIS A 63 5.84 22.48 20.01
C HIS A 63 5.41 23.19 18.72
N GLU A 64 4.17 23.68 18.64
CA GLU A 64 3.66 24.47 17.50
C GLU A 64 4.44 25.77 17.31
N LEU A 65 4.69 26.51 18.39
CA LEU A 65 5.47 27.75 18.33
C LEU A 65 6.90 27.49 17.84
N VAL A 66 7.53 26.41 18.34
CA VAL A 66 8.86 25.98 17.93
C VAL A 66 8.86 25.57 16.45
N LEU A 67 7.87 24.81 15.99
CA LEU A 67 7.72 24.47 14.57
C LEU A 67 7.54 25.70 13.68
N ARG A 68 6.71 26.67 14.07
CA ARG A 68 6.49 27.91 13.32
C ARG A 68 7.74 28.79 13.29
N LEU A 69 8.44 28.93 14.42
CA LEU A 69 9.73 29.63 14.46
C LEU A 69 10.77 28.95 13.56
N MET A 70 10.76 27.61 13.51
CA MET A 70 11.69 26.84 12.68
C MET A 70 11.34 26.88 11.19
N ASN A 71 10.06 26.88 10.84
CA ASN A 71 9.58 26.76 9.46
C ASN A 71 9.35 28.12 8.78
N ASP A 72 8.92 29.14 9.53
CA ASP A 72 8.45 30.41 8.95
C ASP A 72 9.48 31.54 9.08
N THR A 73 10.59 31.32 9.80
CA THR A 73 11.66 32.33 9.92
C THR A 73 12.85 32.02 9.01
N ALA A 74 13.38 33.04 8.34
CA ALA A 74 14.56 32.90 7.48
C ALA A 74 15.79 32.31 8.22
N PRO A 75 16.07 32.64 9.50
CA PRO A 75 17.13 31.99 10.27
C PRO A 75 16.87 30.51 10.55
N GLY A 76 15.63 30.12 10.87
CA GLY A 76 15.24 28.72 11.12
C GLY A 76 15.38 27.85 9.87
N GLN A 77 14.90 28.34 8.73
CA GLN A 77 15.07 27.67 7.44
C GLN A 77 16.54 27.55 7.04
N ALA A 78 17.35 28.59 7.28
CA ALA A 78 18.79 28.55 7.00
C ALA A 78 19.51 27.51 7.87
N PHE A 79 19.17 27.41 9.15
CA PHE A 79 19.68 26.40 10.06
C PHE A 79 19.33 24.98 9.60
N PHE A 80 18.08 24.70 9.21
CA PHE A 80 17.69 23.39 8.68
C PHE A 80 18.36 23.04 7.35
N ARG A 81 18.54 24.03 6.46
CA ARG A 81 19.29 23.82 5.22
C ARG A 81 20.75 23.50 5.49
N TRP A 82 21.36 24.11 6.51
CA TRP A 82 22.72 23.77 6.96
C TRP A 82 22.77 22.41 7.66
N PHE A 83 21.81 22.12 8.55
CA PHE A 83 21.72 20.87 9.31
C PHE A 83 21.42 19.66 8.43
N GLY A 84 20.53 19.81 7.46
CA GLY A 84 20.28 18.84 6.40
C GLY A 84 21.50 18.62 5.52
N LYS A 85 22.31 19.66 5.27
CA LYS A 85 23.61 19.53 4.59
C LYS A 85 24.69 18.90 5.46
N THR A 86 24.61 18.88 6.79
CA THR A 86 25.66 18.31 7.67
C THR A 86 25.32 16.93 8.22
N ARG A 87 24.09 16.67 8.69
CA ARG A 87 23.63 15.32 9.07
C ARG A 87 23.10 14.51 7.90
N GLY A 88 22.31 15.16 7.04
CA GLY A 88 21.81 14.52 5.83
C GLY A 88 22.94 14.18 4.86
N SER A 89 24.07 14.91 4.84
CA SER A 89 25.22 14.54 3.99
C SER A 89 25.95 13.29 4.43
N LEU A 90 25.98 12.94 5.72
CA LEU A 90 26.57 11.69 6.19
C LEU A 90 25.70 10.48 5.82
N GLN A 91 24.38 10.59 6.00
CA GLN A 91 23.44 9.59 5.48
C GLN A 91 23.49 9.56 3.94
N LEU A 92 23.37 10.69 3.23
CA LEU A 92 23.43 10.77 1.77
C LEU A 92 24.77 10.31 1.20
N ARG A 93 25.90 10.46 1.91
CA ARG A 93 27.21 9.93 1.47
C ARG A 93 27.24 8.41 1.58
N ARG A 94 26.64 7.84 2.63
CA ARG A 94 26.47 6.39 2.80
C ARG A 94 25.49 5.81 1.78
N TRP A 95 24.43 6.54 1.44
CA TRP A 95 23.50 6.19 0.36
C TRP A 95 24.12 6.38 -1.04
N ARG A 96 24.88 7.45 -1.29
CA ARG A 96 25.60 7.69 -2.56
C ARG A 96 26.66 6.63 -2.85
N SER A 97 27.30 6.08 -1.82
CA SER A 97 28.29 5.01 -1.98
C SER A 97 27.65 3.65 -2.31
N SER A 98 26.36 3.43 -2.02
CA SER A 98 25.58 2.26 -2.46
C SER A 98 24.84 2.46 -3.80
N LEU A 99 24.81 3.68 -4.36
CA LEU A 99 24.10 4.04 -5.60
C LEU A 99 24.97 3.94 -6.86
N GLN A 100 25.94 3.03 -6.93
CA GLN A 100 26.81 2.97 -8.12
C GLN A 100 26.11 2.48 -9.40
N THR A 101 24.86 2.03 -9.32
CA THR A 101 23.96 1.94 -10.49
C THR A 101 22.55 1.70 -9.98
N ILE A 102 21.57 2.51 -10.41
CA ILE A 102 20.16 2.12 -10.27
C ILE A 102 20.01 0.88 -11.15
N PRO A 103 19.57 -0.28 -10.63
CA PRO A 103 19.45 -1.52 -11.40
C PRO A 103 18.23 -1.46 -12.32
N TRP A 104 18.18 -0.43 -13.16
CA TRP A 104 17.14 -0.20 -14.13
C TRP A 104 17.34 -1.14 -15.31
N THR A 105 16.35 -1.98 -15.56
CA THR A 105 16.32 -2.83 -16.75
C THR A 105 15.30 -2.24 -17.73
N PRO A 106 15.75 -1.71 -18.88
CA PRO A 106 14.81 -1.19 -19.88
C PRO A 106 13.88 -2.29 -20.39
N LEU A 107 12.61 -1.94 -20.59
CA LEU A 107 11.64 -2.84 -21.22
C LEU A 107 12.08 -3.12 -22.66
N GLN A 108 12.20 -4.41 -23.01
CA GLN A 108 12.75 -4.85 -24.30
C GLN A 108 11.70 -4.99 -25.41
N ARG A 109 10.42 -4.78 -25.08
CA ARG A 109 9.28 -5.01 -25.98
C ARG A 109 8.18 -3.96 -25.79
N PRO A 110 7.29 -3.77 -26.76
CA PRO A 110 6.14 -2.90 -26.59
C PRO A 110 5.29 -3.32 -25.38
N ILE A 111 4.78 -2.34 -24.62
CA ILE A 111 3.96 -2.61 -23.42
C ILE A 111 2.72 -3.45 -23.74
N ALA A 112 2.13 -3.24 -24.92
CA ALA A 112 0.98 -4.00 -25.45
C ALA A 112 1.30 -5.48 -25.72
N GLU A 113 2.57 -5.89 -25.68
CA GLU A 113 3.01 -7.29 -25.78
C GLU A 113 3.62 -7.82 -24.48
N ALA A 114 3.73 -6.97 -23.45
CA ALA A 114 4.42 -7.28 -22.21
C ALA A 114 3.52 -8.05 -21.24
N THR A 115 4.11 -9.03 -20.55
CA THR A 115 3.51 -9.66 -19.38
C THR A 115 3.86 -8.87 -18.12
N VAL A 116 2.85 -8.42 -17.38
CA VAL A 116 3.00 -7.53 -16.22
C VAL A 116 2.62 -8.25 -14.92
N ALA A 117 3.47 -8.14 -13.90
CA ALA A 117 3.19 -8.64 -12.54
C ALA A 117 3.17 -7.51 -11.50
N LEU A 118 2.57 -7.81 -10.34
CA LEU A 118 2.55 -6.91 -9.18
C LEU A 118 3.44 -7.47 -8.09
N VAL A 119 4.20 -6.57 -7.48
CA VAL A 119 4.93 -6.83 -6.24
C VAL A 119 4.62 -5.69 -5.28
N THR A 120 3.91 -5.97 -4.19
CA THR A 120 3.54 -4.96 -3.20
C THR A 120 4.27 -5.18 -1.88
N THR A 121 4.62 -4.10 -1.20
CA THR A 121 5.11 -4.13 0.19
C THR A 121 4.03 -3.69 1.18
N GLY A 122 2.77 -3.59 0.73
CA GLY A 122 1.64 -3.15 1.56
C GLY A 122 1.08 -4.21 2.50
N GLY A 123 1.67 -5.41 2.59
CA GLY A 123 1.16 -6.51 3.42
C GLY A 123 -0.06 -7.23 2.84
N VAL A 124 -0.29 -7.13 1.53
CA VAL A 124 -1.42 -7.80 0.86
C VAL A 124 -1.16 -9.30 0.70
N HIS A 125 -2.16 -10.11 1.02
CA HIS A 125 -2.13 -11.58 0.91
C HIS A 125 -3.54 -12.15 0.79
N LEU A 126 -3.68 -13.45 0.55
CA LEU A 126 -5.00 -14.09 0.56
C LEU A 126 -5.50 -14.28 1.99
N HIS A 127 -6.81 -14.23 2.20
CA HIS A 127 -7.43 -14.60 3.49
C HIS A 127 -7.08 -16.02 3.95
N ALA A 128 -6.79 -16.92 3.02
CA ALA A 128 -6.40 -18.30 3.30
C ALA A 128 -4.92 -18.45 3.72
N ASP A 129 -4.10 -17.42 3.50
CA ASP A 129 -2.70 -17.43 3.89
C ASP A 129 -2.55 -17.13 5.39
N SER A 130 -1.46 -17.61 6.00
CA SER A 130 -1.08 -17.13 7.32
C SER A 130 -0.78 -15.62 7.28
N PRO A 131 -1.37 -14.81 8.18
CA PRO A 131 -1.07 -13.39 8.28
C PRO A 131 0.43 -13.13 8.46
N PHE A 132 0.90 -11.97 7.99
CA PHE A 132 2.28 -11.55 8.21
C PHE A 132 2.54 -11.27 9.70
N ASP A 133 3.74 -11.57 10.17
CA ASP A 133 4.21 -11.01 11.44
C ASP A 133 4.51 -9.50 11.26
N VAL A 134 3.64 -8.67 11.82
CA VAL A 134 3.73 -7.19 11.77
C VAL A 134 5.02 -6.65 12.38
N GLN A 135 5.69 -7.44 13.23
CA GLN A 135 6.96 -7.03 13.83
C GLN A 135 8.13 -7.29 12.88
N ASN A 136 8.18 -8.43 12.19
CA ASN A 136 9.23 -8.74 11.21
C ASN A 136 8.90 -10.04 10.44
N ASP A 137 8.46 -9.92 9.19
CA ASP A 137 8.25 -11.07 8.30
C ASP A 137 8.88 -10.83 6.93
N ALA A 138 10.04 -11.44 6.70
CA ALA A 138 10.73 -11.36 5.42
C ALA A 138 10.07 -12.21 4.31
N SER A 139 9.22 -13.16 4.68
CA SER A 139 8.57 -14.04 3.72
C SER A 139 7.59 -13.27 2.83
N PHE A 140 7.21 -13.89 1.71
CA PHE A 140 6.22 -13.34 0.79
C PHE A 140 5.01 -14.26 0.67
N ARG A 141 3.91 -13.71 0.19
CA ARG A 141 2.70 -14.46 -0.18
C ARG A 141 2.50 -14.42 -1.69
N ARG A 142 1.93 -15.50 -2.23
CA ARG A 142 1.69 -15.66 -3.67
C ARG A 142 0.22 -15.42 -3.92
N ILE A 143 -0.09 -14.46 -4.79
CA ILE A 143 -1.45 -14.08 -5.08
C ILE A 143 -1.75 -14.48 -6.54
N PRO A 144 -2.70 -15.40 -6.79
CA PRO A 144 -3.08 -15.82 -8.13
C PRO A 144 -3.69 -14.69 -8.96
N ARG A 145 -3.52 -14.74 -10.28
CA ARG A 145 -4.19 -13.86 -11.25
C ARG A 145 -5.70 -13.86 -11.12
N ALA A 146 -6.33 -14.89 -10.55
CA ALA A 146 -7.77 -14.95 -10.38
C ALA A 146 -8.29 -14.32 -9.08
N ALA A 147 -7.42 -13.91 -8.14
CA ALA A 147 -7.82 -13.40 -6.84
C ALA A 147 -8.71 -12.15 -6.96
N THR A 148 -9.86 -12.15 -6.32
CA THR A 148 -10.78 -11.01 -6.26
C THR A 148 -10.44 -10.14 -5.05
N ALA A 149 -11.00 -8.92 -4.98
CA ALA A 149 -10.82 -8.07 -3.81
C ALA A 149 -11.30 -8.74 -2.52
N ALA A 150 -12.35 -9.57 -2.60
CA ALA A 150 -12.88 -10.32 -1.46
C ALA A 150 -11.99 -11.47 -0.99
N ASP A 151 -11.03 -11.91 -1.81
CA ASP A 151 -10.06 -12.94 -1.44
C ASP A 151 -8.85 -12.36 -0.71
N LEU A 152 -8.68 -11.03 -0.75
CA LEU A 152 -7.48 -10.33 -0.32
C LEU A 152 -7.67 -9.62 1.02
N CYS A 153 -6.62 -9.64 1.83
CA CYS A 153 -6.54 -8.87 3.05
C CYS A 153 -5.16 -8.25 3.26
N ILE A 154 -5.09 -7.33 4.22
CA ILE A 154 -3.90 -6.56 4.55
C ILE A 154 -3.47 -6.89 5.98
N THR A 155 -2.21 -7.28 6.16
CA THR A 155 -1.58 -7.35 7.48
C THR A 155 -0.32 -6.51 7.49
N HIS A 156 -0.46 -5.27 7.97
CA HIS A 156 0.61 -4.30 8.06
C HIS A 156 0.21 -3.20 9.07
N ASP A 157 1.13 -2.80 9.96
CA ASP A 157 0.87 -1.85 11.05
C ASP A 157 1.64 -0.52 10.90
N LYS A 158 2.42 -0.34 9.82
CA LYS A 158 3.23 0.88 9.62
C LYS A 158 2.58 1.96 8.74
N TYR A 159 1.34 1.76 8.31
CA TYR A 159 0.55 2.78 7.61
C TYR A 159 -0.94 2.65 7.94
N ASP A 160 -1.70 3.70 7.65
CA ASP A 160 -3.14 3.66 7.80
C ASP A 160 -3.81 2.91 6.65
N ARG A 161 -4.35 1.72 6.97
CA ARG A 161 -4.94 0.82 5.99
C ARG A 161 -6.42 1.06 5.70
N ARG A 162 -7.08 2.06 6.29
CA ARG A 162 -8.54 2.25 6.13
C ARG A 162 -8.97 2.33 4.67
N ASP A 163 -8.42 3.28 3.92
CA ASP A 163 -8.77 3.47 2.51
C ASP A 163 -8.38 2.24 1.67
N ALA A 164 -7.22 1.63 1.96
CA ALA A 164 -6.75 0.43 1.28
C ALA A 164 -7.59 -0.83 1.59
N THR A 165 -8.30 -0.84 2.73
CA THR A 165 -9.25 -1.91 3.09
C THR A 165 -10.57 -1.74 2.35
N GLU A 166 -10.99 -0.49 2.09
CA GLU A 166 -12.16 -0.19 1.27
C GLU A 166 -11.91 -0.41 -0.23
N ASP A 167 -10.74 0.02 -0.73
CA ASP A 167 -10.28 -0.24 -2.09
C ASP A 167 -8.85 -0.76 -2.10
N ILE A 168 -8.72 -2.08 -2.23
CA ILE A 168 -7.42 -2.77 -2.30
C ILE A 168 -6.57 -2.31 -3.49
N ASN A 169 -7.17 -1.71 -4.53
CA ASN A 169 -6.42 -1.22 -5.68
C ASN A 169 -5.45 -0.08 -5.35
N LEU A 170 -5.62 0.59 -4.21
CA LEU A 170 -4.69 1.63 -3.74
C LEU A 170 -3.29 1.06 -3.46
N VAL A 171 -3.22 -0.18 -2.97
CA VAL A 171 -1.96 -0.85 -2.58
C VAL A 171 -1.67 -2.12 -3.40
N PHE A 172 -2.64 -2.58 -4.19
CA PHE A 172 -2.54 -3.76 -5.04
C PHE A 172 -3.53 -3.70 -6.23
N PRO A 173 -3.23 -2.92 -7.28
CA PRO A 173 -4.13 -2.63 -8.41
C PRO A 173 -4.27 -3.80 -9.41
N LEU A 174 -4.55 -5.01 -8.93
CA LEU A 174 -4.69 -6.20 -9.77
C LEU A 174 -5.88 -6.10 -10.71
N GLN A 175 -7.00 -5.55 -10.22
CA GLN A 175 -8.17 -5.32 -11.06
C GLN A 175 -7.84 -4.36 -12.21
N ARG A 176 -7.10 -3.29 -11.92
CA ARG A 176 -6.69 -2.29 -12.93
C ARG A 176 -5.78 -2.90 -13.98
N LEU A 177 -4.87 -3.81 -13.61
CA LEU A 177 -4.08 -4.52 -14.62
C LEU A 177 -4.93 -5.40 -15.54
N ARG A 178 -5.98 -6.04 -15.02
CA ARG A 178 -6.89 -6.85 -15.87
C ARG A 178 -7.74 -5.98 -16.80
N GLU A 179 -8.16 -4.81 -16.34
CA GLU A 179 -8.82 -3.79 -17.18
C GLU A 179 -7.90 -3.39 -18.34
N LEU A 180 -6.64 -3.05 -18.05
CA LEU A 180 -5.64 -2.70 -19.06
C LEU A 180 -5.31 -3.83 -20.05
N GLU A 181 -5.32 -5.09 -19.58
CA GLU A 181 -5.18 -6.27 -20.45
C GLU A 181 -6.39 -6.42 -21.37
N THR A 182 -7.60 -6.21 -20.85
CA THR A 182 -8.85 -6.29 -21.61
C THR A 182 -8.92 -5.20 -22.68
N GLU A 183 -8.43 -4.00 -22.36
CA GLU A 183 -8.32 -2.87 -23.29
C GLU A 183 -7.18 -3.02 -24.31
N GLY A 184 -6.31 -4.04 -24.16
CA GLY A 184 -5.15 -4.26 -25.03
C GLY A 184 -4.01 -3.25 -24.84
N ILE A 185 -4.02 -2.50 -23.73
CA ILE A 185 -2.94 -1.56 -23.38
C ILE A 185 -1.69 -2.31 -22.92
N ILE A 186 -1.88 -3.40 -22.18
CA ILE A 186 -0.81 -4.36 -21.85
C ILE A 186 -1.08 -5.70 -22.52
N GLY A 187 -0.03 -6.49 -22.75
CA GLY A 187 -0.17 -7.79 -23.41
C GLY A 187 -0.83 -8.85 -22.52
N ARG A 188 -0.34 -9.01 -21.28
CA ARG A 188 -0.88 -10.01 -20.35
C ARG A 188 -0.67 -9.63 -18.89
N VAL A 189 -1.59 -10.01 -18.02
CA VAL A 189 -1.37 -10.06 -16.56
C VAL A 189 -0.73 -11.39 -16.16
N ALA A 190 0.36 -11.36 -15.40
CA ALA A 190 1.05 -12.57 -14.95
C ALA A 190 0.14 -13.48 -14.09
N GLU A 191 0.36 -14.79 -14.13
CA GLU A 191 -0.44 -15.76 -13.35
C GLU A 191 -0.28 -15.63 -11.82
N LEU A 192 0.83 -15.04 -11.38
CA LEU A 192 1.17 -14.89 -9.97
C LEU A 192 1.74 -13.51 -9.70
N HIS A 193 1.32 -12.97 -8.56
CA HIS A 193 1.74 -11.71 -7.98
C HIS A 193 2.27 -11.96 -6.56
N TYR A 194 2.95 -10.97 -5.99
CA TYR A 194 3.66 -11.16 -4.73
C TYR A 194 3.38 -10.04 -3.74
N GLY A 195 3.05 -10.41 -2.51
CA GLY A 195 2.90 -9.49 -1.39
C GLY A 195 4.00 -9.71 -0.36
N PHE A 196 4.56 -8.61 0.13
CA PHE A 196 5.52 -8.56 1.22
C PHE A 196 4.92 -7.78 2.40
N GLY A 197 5.24 -8.23 3.61
CA GLY A 197 4.94 -7.53 4.86
C GLY A 197 6.06 -6.58 5.29
N TYR A 198 6.05 -6.22 6.57
CA TYR A 198 7.09 -5.38 7.17
C TYR A 198 8.34 -6.19 7.51
N VAL A 199 9.51 -5.73 7.07
CA VAL A 199 10.80 -6.38 7.34
C VAL A 199 11.77 -5.39 7.98
N ARG A 200 12.40 -5.80 9.08
CA ARG A 200 13.47 -5.03 9.75
C ARG A 200 14.86 -5.33 9.19
N ASN A 201 15.09 -6.59 8.80
CA ASN A 201 16.38 -7.04 8.27
C ASN A 201 16.40 -6.98 6.73
N LEU A 202 17.28 -6.15 6.18
CA LEU A 202 17.44 -6.00 4.74
C LEU A 202 18.00 -7.25 4.07
N ASP A 203 18.89 -8.01 4.73
CA ASP A 203 19.51 -9.19 4.12
C ASP A 203 18.49 -10.31 3.89
N ASP A 204 17.59 -10.51 4.84
CA ASP A 204 16.50 -11.47 4.73
C ASP A 204 15.51 -11.07 3.63
N LEU A 205 15.17 -9.78 3.56
CA LEU A 205 14.34 -9.23 2.49
C LEU A 205 15.00 -9.44 1.12
N LEU A 206 16.30 -9.16 1.00
CA LEU A 206 17.03 -9.32 -0.27
C LEU A 206 17.06 -10.78 -0.73
N ALA A 207 17.19 -11.74 0.19
CA ALA A 207 17.12 -13.16 -0.15
C ALA A 207 15.75 -13.52 -0.75
N GLN A 208 14.66 -13.05 -0.13
CA GLN A 208 13.29 -13.33 -0.56
C GLN A 208 12.93 -12.57 -1.85
N ALA A 209 13.35 -11.32 -1.99
CA ALA A 209 13.18 -10.52 -3.21
C ALA A 209 13.93 -11.12 -4.41
N ARG A 210 15.13 -11.69 -4.20
CA ARG A 210 15.86 -12.42 -5.26
C ARG A 210 15.12 -13.67 -5.71
N GLU A 211 14.52 -14.41 -4.78
CA GLU A 211 13.70 -15.57 -5.12
C GLU A 211 12.44 -15.18 -5.91
N VAL A 212 11.75 -14.11 -5.51
CA VAL A 212 10.63 -13.55 -6.30
C VAL A 212 11.10 -13.12 -7.68
N GLY A 213 12.23 -12.42 -7.80
CA GLY A 213 12.82 -12.04 -9.09
C GLY A 213 13.12 -13.25 -9.99
N ARG A 214 13.65 -14.35 -9.42
CA ARG A 214 13.87 -15.60 -10.15
C ARG A 214 12.57 -16.20 -10.67
N ARG A 215 11.51 -16.20 -9.85
CA ARG A 215 10.18 -16.71 -10.25
C ARG A 215 9.55 -15.87 -11.34
N LEU A 216 9.62 -14.55 -11.24
CA LEU A 216 9.13 -13.63 -12.28
C LEU A 216 9.85 -13.89 -13.61
N LYS A 217 11.18 -14.05 -13.57
CA LYS A 217 11.98 -14.39 -14.76
C LYS A 217 11.57 -15.74 -15.36
N GLN A 218 11.36 -16.77 -14.52
CA GLN A 218 10.90 -18.09 -14.98
C GLN A 218 9.51 -18.06 -15.59
N ALA A 219 8.62 -17.23 -15.04
CA ALA A 219 7.28 -17.00 -15.57
C ALA A 219 7.26 -16.09 -16.80
N ARG A 220 8.43 -15.65 -17.30
CA ARG A 220 8.58 -14.73 -18.45
C ARG A 220 7.81 -13.43 -18.27
N VAL A 221 7.80 -12.90 -17.04
CA VAL A 221 7.30 -11.55 -16.76
C VAL A 221 8.28 -10.54 -17.34
N ASP A 222 7.76 -9.63 -18.16
CA ASP A 222 8.55 -8.59 -18.83
C ASP A 222 8.65 -7.32 -17.97
N LEU A 223 7.61 -7.05 -17.17
CA LEU A 223 7.51 -5.87 -16.31
C LEU A 223 6.94 -6.24 -14.94
N ALA A 224 7.59 -5.78 -13.86
CA ALA A 224 7.05 -5.87 -12.51
C ALA A 224 6.75 -4.47 -11.99
N LEU A 225 5.50 -4.21 -11.62
CA LEU A 225 5.11 -2.97 -10.96
C LEU A 225 5.33 -3.13 -9.45
N LEU A 226 6.21 -2.29 -8.90
CA LEU A 226 6.49 -2.22 -7.47
C LEU A 226 5.53 -1.22 -6.83
N VAL A 227 4.68 -1.70 -5.92
CA VAL A 227 3.63 -0.89 -5.28
C VAL A 227 3.93 -0.75 -3.79
N PRO A 228 4.41 0.42 -3.32
CA PRO A 228 4.50 0.69 -1.89
C PRO A 228 3.11 0.99 -1.30
N ALA A 229 3.01 0.94 0.03
CA ALA A 229 1.86 1.46 0.77
C ALA A 229 2.22 2.76 1.50
#